data_AF-A0A940QZY9-F1
#
_entry.id   AF-A0A940QZY9-F1
#
_cell.length_a   1.000
_cell.length_b   1.000
_cell.length_c   1.000
_cell.angle_alpha   90.00
_cell.angle_beta   90.00
_cell.angle_gamma   90.00
#
_symmetry.space_group_name_H-M   'P 1'
#
loop_
_entity.id
_entity.type
_entity.pdbx_description
1 polymer ?
#
loop_
_entity_poly.entity_id
_entity_poly.type
_entity_poly.pdbx_seq_one_letter_code
_entity_poly.pdbx_strand_id
1 'polypeptide(L)'
;EYIAVQGEVKGDKGVLVLSEFAGAAVELPYAVLTNPYDPKALRENLLQALLMNSEERNIRMERLYELINHYDINYWAEDFLAQATVAQEKAIITDMEQVSSTIVEEAAV
;
A
#
# COMPACT_ATOMS: atom_id res chain seq x y z
N GLU A 1 -8.98 -6.98 4.83
CA GLU A 1 -9.94 -7.98 5.35
C GLU A 1 -10.90 -8.53 4.30
N TYR A 2 -11.75 -7.73 3.64
CA TYR A 2 -12.67 -8.23 2.61
C TYR A 2 -11.98 -9.10 1.55
N ILE A 3 -10.86 -8.63 1.01
CA ILE A 3 -10.03 -9.38 0.04
C ILE A 3 -9.53 -10.69 0.64
N ALA A 4 -9.06 -10.69 1.90
CA ALA A 4 -8.54 -11.90 2.56
C ALA A 4 -9.62 -12.99 2.66
N VAL A 5 -10.83 -12.59 3.03
CA VAL A 5 -11.97 -13.52 3.11
C VAL A 5 -12.37 -14.00 1.71
N GLN A 6 -12.49 -13.09 0.75
CA GLN A 6 -12.89 -13.44 -0.61
C GLN A 6 -11.84 -14.32 -1.31
N GLY A 7 -10.55 -14.11 -1.07
CA GLY A 7 -9.45 -14.92 -1.62
C GLY A 7 -9.58 -16.41 -1.34
N GLU A 8 -10.12 -16.78 -0.18
CA GLU A 8 -10.30 -18.18 0.26
C GLU A 8 -11.56 -18.88 -0.32
N VAL A 9 -12.51 -18.12 -0.87
CA VAL A 9 -13.80 -18.68 -1.35
C VAL A 9 -13.57 -19.57 -2.58
N LYS A 10 -13.97 -20.85 -2.55
CA LYS A 10 -13.77 -21.78 -3.71
C LYS A 10 -14.79 -21.61 -4.85
N GLY A 11 -15.49 -20.48 -4.90
CA GLY A 11 -16.56 -20.19 -5.85
C GLY A 11 -16.43 -18.80 -6.45
N ASP A 12 -17.52 -18.33 -7.02
CA ASP A 12 -17.61 -17.00 -7.63
C ASP A 12 -17.27 -15.90 -6.61
N LYS A 13 -16.32 -15.05 -6.96
CA LYS A 13 -15.80 -14.00 -6.08
C LYS A 13 -16.63 -12.73 -6.16
N GLY A 14 -16.60 -11.96 -5.09
CA GLY A 14 -17.12 -10.59 -5.06
C GLY A 14 -16.17 -9.58 -5.71
N VAL A 15 -16.62 -8.33 -5.80
CA VAL A 15 -15.84 -7.19 -6.31
C VAL A 15 -15.63 -6.19 -5.20
N LEU A 16 -14.39 -5.72 -5.03
CA LEU A 16 -14.10 -4.60 -4.15
C LEU A 16 -14.30 -3.28 -4.92
N VAL A 17 -15.27 -2.49 -4.48
CA VAL A 17 -15.41 -1.08 -4.86
C VAL A 17 -14.81 -0.24 -3.73
N LEU A 18 -13.85 0.62 -4.06
CA LEU A 18 -13.05 1.34 -3.08
C LEU A 18 -13.00 2.83 -3.40
N SER A 19 -13.02 3.67 -2.37
CA SER A 19 -12.80 5.10 -2.56
C SER A 19 -11.38 5.36 -3.08
N GLU A 20 -11.24 6.21 -4.10
CA GLU A 20 -9.92 6.65 -4.60
C GLU A 20 -9.11 7.46 -3.56
N PHE A 21 -9.78 7.97 -2.52
CA PHE A 21 -9.15 8.70 -1.42
C PHE A 21 -8.79 7.80 -0.24
N ALA A 22 -9.13 6.50 -0.28
CA ALA A 22 -8.67 5.57 0.73
C ALA A 22 -7.15 5.40 0.60
N GLY A 23 -6.42 5.41 1.71
CA GLY A 23 -4.97 5.16 1.68
C GLY A 23 -4.60 3.83 1.01
N ALA A 24 -5.50 2.84 1.09
CA ALA A 24 -5.34 1.55 0.43
C ALA A 24 -5.54 1.57 -1.10
N ALA A 25 -6.06 2.66 -1.68
CA ALA A 25 -6.36 2.71 -3.12
C ALA A 25 -5.11 2.59 -3.99
N VAL A 26 -3.97 3.12 -3.52
CA VAL A 26 -2.68 3.04 -4.21
C VAL A 26 -2.16 1.60 -4.22
N GLU A 27 -2.37 0.86 -3.14
CA GLU A 27 -1.89 -0.52 -2.95
C GLU A 27 -2.81 -1.57 -3.58
N LEU A 28 -4.04 -1.20 -3.93
CA LEU A 28 -5.09 -2.12 -4.41
C LEU A 28 -5.56 -1.75 -5.83
N PRO A 29 -4.69 -1.78 -6.86
CA PRO A 29 -4.99 -1.28 -8.20
C PRO A 29 -6.05 -2.08 -8.96
N TYR A 30 -6.36 -3.29 -8.50
CA TYR A 30 -7.37 -4.16 -9.11
C TYR A 30 -8.78 -3.96 -8.52
N ALA A 31 -8.93 -3.07 -7.54
CA ALA A 31 -10.24 -2.64 -7.06
C ALA A 31 -10.92 -1.72 -8.09
N VAL A 32 -12.24 -1.66 -8.09
CA VAL A 32 -12.98 -0.63 -8.82
C VAL A 32 -12.92 0.65 -7.99
N LEU A 33 -12.02 1.56 -8.37
CA LEU A 33 -11.87 2.84 -7.68
C LEU A 33 -13.00 3.79 -8.05
N THR A 34 -13.51 4.51 -7.06
CA THR A 34 -14.58 5.48 -7.26
C THR A 34 -14.38 6.72 -6.40
N ASN A 35 -14.76 7.88 -6.95
CA ASN A 35 -14.90 9.09 -6.17
C ASN A 35 -16.23 9.04 -5.39
N PRO A 36 -16.24 9.03 -4.03
CA PRO A 36 -17.47 8.99 -3.24
C PRO A 36 -18.26 10.32 -3.28
N TYR A 37 -17.64 11.41 -3.72
CA TYR A 37 -18.27 12.73 -3.84
C TYR A 37 -18.89 12.99 -5.22
N ASP A 38 -18.74 12.04 -6.16
CA ASP A 38 -19.44 12.04 -7.44
C ASP A 38 -20.50 10.92 -7.44
N PRO A 39 -21.78 11.25 -7.15
CA PRO A 39 -22.86 10.25 -7.13
C PRO A 39 -23.07 9.55 -8.48
N LYS A 40 -22.75 10.21 -9.60
CA LYS A 40 -22.91 9.62 -10.93
C LYS A 40 -21.83 8.56 -11.16
N ALA A 41 -20.57 8.90 -10.89
CA ALA A 41 -19.45 7.95 -10.98
C ALA A 41 -19.64 6.78 -10.01
N LEU A 42 -20.05 7.05 -8.77
CA LEU A 42 -20.34 6.00 -7.78
C LEU A 42 -21.40 5.01 -8.29
N ARG A 43 -22.52 5.51 -8.85
CA ARG A 43 -23.56 4.68 -9.43
C ARG A 43 -23.04 3.83 -10.60
N GLU A 44 -22.27 4.43 -11.49
CA GLU A 44 -21.72 3.76 -12.68
C GLU A 44 -20.74 2.65 -12.28
N ASN A 45 -19.85 2.93 -11.34
CA ASN A 45 -18.87 1.98 -10.82
C ASN A 45 -19.52 0.83 -10.03
N LEU A 46 -20.56 1.12 -9.24
CA LEU A 46 -21.36 0.08 -8.57
C LEU A 46 -22.07 -0.82 -9.59
N LEU A 47 -22.67 -0.23 -10.63
CA LEU A 47 -23.33 -0.98 -11.68
C LEU A 47 -22.33 -1.86 -12.45
N GLN A 48 -21.17 -1.32 -12.79
CA GLN A 48 -20.07 -2.08 -13.38
C GLN A 48 -19.68 -3.27 -12.48
N ALA A 49 -19.51 -3.04 -11.17
CA ALA A 49 -19.15 -4.10 -10.23
C ALA A 49 -20.20 -5.22 -10.16
N LEU A 50 -21.49 -4.86 -10.18
CA LEU A 50 -22.60 -5.82 -10.17
C LEU A 50 -22.75 -6.61 -11.47
N LEU A 51 -22.42 -6.00 -12.61
CA LEU A 51 -22.53 -6.62 -13.94
C LEU A 51 -21.24 -7.33 -14.38
N MET A 52 -20.17 -7.24 -13.59
CA MET A 52 -18.88 -7.84 -13.91
C MET A 52 -19.02 -9.36 -14.04
N ASN A 53 -18.52 -9.92 -15.13
CA ASN A 53 -18.59 -11.36 -15.36
C ASN A 53 -17.70 -12.12 -14.35
N SER A 54 -18.00 -13.39 -14.10
CA SER A 54 -17.29 -14.20 -13.10
C SER A 54 -15.79 -14.33 -13.37
N GLU A 55 -15.37 -14.43 -14.63
CA GLU A 55 -13.96 -14.54 -14.99
C GLU A 55 -13.18 -13.29 -14.55
N GLU A 56 -13.68 -12.11 -14.88
CA GLU A 56 -13.07 -10.83 -14.51
C GLU A 56 -13.07 -10.61 -12.99
N ARG A 57 -14.15 -11.02 -12.29
CA ARG A 57 -14.22 -10.95 -10.83
C ARG A 57 -13.17 -11.82 -10.16
N ASN A 58 -13.01 -13.06 -10.64
CA ASN A 58 -12.04 -14.00 -10.11
C ASN A 58 -10.61 -13.50 -10.34
N ILE A 59 -10.28 -13.07 -11.56
CA ILE A 59 -8.94 -12.54 -11.89
C ILE A 59 -8.60 -11.33 -11.00
N ARG A 60 -9.51 -10.35 -10.87
CA ARG A 60 -9.27 -9.18 -10.01
C ARG A 60 -9.08 -9.59 -8.56
N MET A 61 -9.91 -10.49 -8.03
CA MET A 61 -9.81 -10.92 -6.65
C MET A 61 -8.53 -11.71 -6.37
N GLU A 62 -8.11 -12.59 -7.28
CA GLU A 62 -6.85 -13.33 -7.17
C GLU A 62 -5.66 -12.37 -7.10
N ARG A 63 -5.63 -11.34 -7.96
CA ARG A 63 -4.57 -10.32 -7.94
C ARG A 63 -4.56 -9.50 -6.65
N LEU A 64 -5.73 -9.09 -6.16
CA LEU A 64 -5.84 -8.41 -4.86
C LEU A 64 -5.35 -9.31 -3.73
N TYR A 65 -5.70 -10.60 -3.77
CA TYR A 65 -5.33 -11.57 -2.74
C TYR A 65 -3.82 -11.85 -2.73
N GLU A 66 -3.19 -11.99 -3.90
CA GLU A 66 -1.73 -12.08 -4.05
C GLU A 66 -1.02 -10.87 -3.41
N LEU A 67 -1.51 -9.65 -3.69
CA LEU A 67 -0.94 -8.40 -3.16
C LEU A 67 -0.95 -8.35 -1.63
N ILE A 68 -2.11 -8.61 -1.00
CA ILE A 68 -2.22 -8.51 0.46
C ILE A 68 -1.47 -9.63 1.20
N ASN A 69 -1.21 -10.75 0.54
CA ASN A 69 -0.40 -11.84 1.09
C ASN A 69 1.10 -11.55 0.98
N HIS A 70 1.50 -10.76 -0.02
CA HIS A 70 2.90 -10.34 -0.17
C HIS A 70 3.24 -9.19 0.78
N TYR A 71 2.38 -8.18 0.85
CA TYR A 71 2.54 -7.00 1.69
C TYR A 71 1.73 -7.13 2.98
N ASP A 72 2.07 -8.14 3.79
CA ASP A 72 1.39 -8.41 5.05
C ASP A 72 1.94 -7.56 6.23
N ILE A 73 1.40 -7.80 7.42
CA ILE A 73 1.84 -7.07 8.63
C ILE A 73 3.28 -7.38 9.02
N ASN A 74 3.79 -8.58 8.70
CA ASN A 74 5.16 -8.96 9.01
C ASN A 74 6.12 -8.23 8.09
N TYR A 75 5.80 -8.18 6.78
CA TYR A 75 6.53 -7.39 5.80
C TYR A 75 6.64 -5.93 6.25
N TRP A 76 5.52 -5.32 6.66
CA TRP A 76 5.52 -3.95 7.17
C TRP A 76 6.43 -3.78 8.40
N ALA A 77 6.36 -4.71 9.36
CA ALA A 77 7.14 -4.61 10.59
C ALA A 77 8.65 -4.74 10.31
N GLU A 78 9.04 -5.66 9.43
CA GLU A 78 10.43 -5.86 9.01
C GLU A 78 10.97 -4.63 8.26
N ASP A 79 10.22 -4.12 7.29
CA ASP A 79 10.59 -2.92 6.53
C ASP A 79 10.72 -1.70 7.44
N PHE A 80 9.78 -1.49 8.37
CA PHE A 80 9.83 -0.39 9.31
C PHE A 80 11.07 -0.42 10.21
N LEU A 81 11.41 -1.58 10.77
CA LEU A 81 12.59 -1.74 11.61
C LEU A 81 13.90 -1.59 10.82
N ALA A 82 13.94 -2.08 9.58
CA ALA A 82 15.08 -1.89 8.68
C ALA A 82 15.30 -0.40 8.40
N GLN A 83 14.24 0.33 8.06
CA GLN A 83 14.31 1.78 7.82
C GLN A 83 14.72 2.57 9.07
N ALA A 84 14.23 2.18 10.26
CA ALA A 84 14.64 2.81 11.52
C ALA A 84 16.14 2.61 11.80
N THR A 85 16.68 1.43 11.51
CA THR A 85 18.11 1.13 11.66
C THR A 85 18.95 1.98 10.71
N VAL A 86 18.56 2.07 9.43
CA VAL A 86 19.23 2.92 8.43
C VAL A 86 19.20 4.39 8.83
N ALA A 87 18.08 4.87 9.36
CA ALA A 87 17.96 6.24 9.84
C ALA A 87 18.92 6.52 11.01
N GLN A 88 19.08 5.56 11.93
CA GLN A 88 20.00 5.67 13.04
C GLN A 88 21.47 5.69 12.59
N GLU A 89 21.86 4.86 11.63
CA GLU A 89 23.22 4.86 11.06
C GLU A 89 23.54 6.19 10.36
N LYS A 90 22.59 6.73 9.58
CA LYS A 90 22.73 8.05 8.94
C LYS A 90 22.92 9.17 9.96
N ALA A 91 22.19 9.15 11.07
CA ALA A 91 22.34 10.15 12.12
C ALA A 91 23.76 10.12 12.71
N ILE A 92 24.30 8.93 13.01
CA ILE A 92 25.67 8.77 13.54
C ILE A 92 26.72 9.31 12.57
N ILE A 93 26.60 9.00 11.27
CA ILE A 93 27.53 9.49 10.25
C ILE A 93 27.46 11.02 10.13
N THR A 94 26.25 11.58 10.13
CA THR A 94 26.05 13.04 10.04
C THR A 94 26.67 13.75 11.24
N ASP A 95 26.49 13.21 12.45
CA ASP A 95 27.09 13.75 13.67
C ASP A 95 28.63 13.67 13.62
N MET A 96 29.21 12.57 13.11
CA MET A 96 30.67 12.42 12.95
C MET A 96 31.27 13.39 11.92
N GLU A 97 30.57 13.65 10.82
CA GLU A 97 31.01 14.63 9.81
C GLU A 97 31.00 16.06 10.36
N GLN A 98 29.96 16.43 11.10
CA GLN A 98 29.87 17.72 11.78
C GLN A 98 31.02 17.91 12.77
N VAL A 99 31.28 16.92 13.64
CA VAL A 99 32.39 16.96 14.60
C VAL A 99 33.74 17.10 13.90
N SER A 100 33.96 16.40 12.78
CA SER A 100 35.21 16.51 12.01
C SER A 100 35.38 17.90 11.38
N SER A 101 34.31 18.49 10.84
CA SER A 101 34.36 19.86 10.29
C SER A 101 34.66 20.92 11.35
N THR A 102 34.07 20.80 12.55
CA THR A 102 34.34 21.71 13.68
C THR A 102 35.78 21.59 14.18
N ILE A 103 36.32 20.37 14.28
CA ILE A 103 37.73 20.18 14.68
C ILE A 103 38.68 20.80 13.65
N VAL A 104 38.38 20.68 12.35
CA VAL A 104 39.20 21.28 11.29
C VAL A 104 39.14 22.81 11.32
N GLU A 105 37.98 23.41 11.61
CA GLU A 105 37.85 24.86 11.78
C GLU A 105 38.60 25.37 13.02
N GLU A 106 38.50 24.69 14.18
CA GLU A 106 39.22 25.09 15.39
C GLU A 106 40.74 24.98 15.24
N ALA A 107 41.24 23.98 14.51
CA ALA A 107 42.68 23.80 14.28
C ALA A 107 43.29 24.80 13.28
N ALA A 108 42.46 25.52 12.52
CA ALA A 108 42.89 26.51 11.53
C ALA A 108 42.99 27.95 12.10
N VAL A 109 42.65 28.15 13.38
CA VAL A 109 42.73 29.41 14.15
C VAL A 109 43.95 29.39 15.07
#